data_AF-A0A661EUD0-F1
#
_entry.id   AF-A0A661EUD0-F1
#
_cell.length_a   1.000
_cell.length_b   1.000
_cell.length_c   1.000
_cell.angle_alpha   90.00
_cell.angle_beta   90.00
_cell.angle_gamma   90.00
#
_symmetry.space_group_name_H-M   'P 1'
#
loop_
_entity.id
_entity.type
_entity.pdbx_description
1 polymer ?
#
loop_
_entity_poly.entity_id
_entity_poly.type
_entity_poly.pdbx_seq_one_letter_code
_entity_poly.pdbx_strand_id
1 'polypeptide(L)'
;MDKQQLRYEVEELIHAYVQCIDDDDLEQWPEFFTEKCDYKVIPRENADQNLPVAVMFCDSKGMLRDRIVALRNANIYAAHFYRHLVSNIRVLGEQGSVITVQSNYLVLQTLLDGETKVYNAGKYVDEIVREDGELKF
;
A
#
# COMPACT_ATOMS: atom_id res chain seq x y z
N MET A 1 13.66 10.93 -17.74
CA MET A 1 13.18 9.55 -17.98
C MET A 1 12.12 9.59 -19.08
N ASP A 2 11.96 8.51 -19.85
CA ASP A 2 10.75 8.38 -20.67
C ASP A 2 9.53 8.32 -19.73
N LYS A 3 8.55 9.20 -19.94
CA LYS A 3 7.36 9.31 -19.09
C LYS A 3 6.50 8.05 -19.17
N GLN A 4 6.52 7.35 -20.30
CA GLN A 4 5.81 6.08 -20.45
C GLN A 4 6.49 4.98 -19.63
N GLN A 5 7.81 4.85 -19.76
CA GLN A 5 8.61 3.92 -18.96
C GLN A 5 8.44 4.14 -17.45
N LEU A 6 8.54 5.40 -16.98
CA LEU A 6 8.33 5.73 -15.57
C LEU A 6 6.95 5.28 -15.09
N ARG A 7 5.91 5.59 -15.88
CA ARG A 7 4.55 5.23 -15.52
C ARG A 7 4.39 3.71 -15.42
N TYR A 8 4.98 2.95 -16.34
CA TYR A 8 4.95 1.50 -16.30
C TYR A 8 5.61 0.96 -15.02
N GLU A 9 6.81 1.44 -14.66
CA GLU A 9 7.50 1.00 -13.45
C GLU A 9 6.72 1.30 -12.16
N VAL A 10 6.04 2.47 -12.11
CA VAL A 10 5.15 2.84 -11.00
C VAL A 10 3.93 1.92 -10.94
N GLU A 11 3.32 1.62 -12.10
CA GLU A 11 2.19 0.69 -12.18
C GLU A 11 2.60 -0.70 -11.69
N GLU A 12 3.76 -1.21 -12.11
CA GLU A 12 4.28 -2.51 -11.68
C GLU A 12 4.55 -2.57 -10.16
N LEU A 13 5.14 -1.53 -9.57
CA LEU A 13 5.34 -1.45 -8.12
C LEU A 13 4.00 -1.56 -7.37
N ILE A 14 3.01 -0.77 -7.76
CA ILE A 14 1.71 -0.72 -7.08
C ILE A 14 0.94 -2.05 -7.28
N HIS A 15 1.01 -2.63 -8.49
CA HIS A 15 0.37 -3.91 -8.78
C HIS A 15 1.00 -5.05 -7.97
N ALA A 16 2.34 -5.15 -7.94
CA ALA A 16 3.04 -6.15 -7.16
C ALA A 16 2.77 -6.00 -5.65
N TYR A 17 2.73 -4.76 -5.16
CA TYR A 17 2.39 -4.42 -3.78
C TYR A 17 1.01 -4.95 -3.38
N VAL A 18 -0.05 -4.67 -4.17
CA VAL A 18 -1.41 -5.12 -3.81
C VAL A 18 -1.59 -6.62 -4.04
N GLN A 19 -0.92 -7.19 -5.05
CA GLN A 19 -0.95 -8.63 -5.30
C GLN A 19 -0.36 -9.41 -4.12
N CYS A 20 0.77 -8.95 -3.57
CA CYS A 20 1.38 -9.56 -2.38
C CYS A 20 0.41 -9.63 -1.20
N ILE A 21 -0.43 -8.60 -1.01
CA ILE A 21 -1.48 -8.60 0.01
C ILE A 21 -2.61 -9.58 -0.35
N ASP A 22 -3.09 -9.54 -1.59
CA ASP A 22 -4.22 -10.37 -2.05
C ASP A 22 -3.89 -11.88 -2.04
N ASP A 23 -2.64 -12.24 -2.34
CA ASP A 23 -2.15 -13.62 -2.39
C ASP A 23 -1.68 -14.14 -1.01
N ASP A 24 -1.83 -13.33 0.05
CA ASP A 24 -1.41 -13.62 1.43
C ASP A 24 0.10 -13.90 1.58
N ASP A 25 0.94 -13.36 0.69
CA ASP A 25 2.42 -13.45 0.76
C ASP A 25 3.00 -12.28 1.59
N LEU A 26 2.39 -12.04 2.76
CA LEU A 26 2.58 -10.82 3.54
C LEU A 26 4.02 -10.63 4.03
N GLU A 27 4.78 -11.70 4.18
CA GLU A 27 6.18 -11.67 4.58
C GLU A 27 7.06 -10.91 3.56
N GLN A 28 6.66 -10.86 2.29
CA GLN A 28 7.36 -10.13 1.23
C GLN A 28 6.95 -8.65 1.14
N TRP A 29 5.81 -8.29 1.73
CA TRP A 29 5.23 -6.95 1.66
C TRP A 29 6.18 -5.81 2.10
N PRO A 30 7.00 -5.96 3.15
CA PRO A 30 7.93 -4.89 3.55
C PRO A 30 8.99 -4.59 2.48
N GLU A 31 9.26 -5.51 1.56
CA GLU A 31 10.34 -5.36 0.58
C GLU A 31 10.04 -4.32 -0.51
N PHE A 32 8.77 -3.95 -0.69
CA PHE A 32 8.34 -2.81 -1.52
C PHE A 32 8.71 -1.44 -0.93
N PHE A 33 9.15 -1.41 0.33
CA PHE A 33 9.48 -0.18 1.04
C PHE A 33 10.99 -0.03 1.23
N THR A 34 11.43 1.22 1.25
CA THR A 34 12.74 1.62 1.75
C THR A 34 12.88 1.29 3.24
N GLU A 35 14.12 1.25 3.74
CA GLU A 35 14.37 1.01 5.17
C GLU A 35 13.74 2.11 6.05
N LYS A 36 13.76 3.36 5.55
CA LYS A 36 13.16 4.55 6.17
C LYS A 36 11.87 4.95 5.44
N CYS A 37 10.82 4.18 5.66
CA CYS A 37 9.50 4.41 5.09
C CYS A 37 8.49 4.92 6.12
N ASP A 38 7.40 5.51 5.62
CA ASP A 38 6.27 5.96 6.43
C ASP A 38 4.97 5.41 5.82
N TYR A 39 4.37 4.41 6.47
CA TYR A 39 3.14 3.78 6.04
C TYR A 39 1.98 4.16 6.96
N LYS A 40 0.95 4.78 6.39
CA LYS A 40 -0.21 5.28 7.12
C LYS A 40 -1.52 4.93 6.43
N VAL A 41 -2.47 4.42 7.22
CA VAL A 41 -3.89 4.30 6.82
C VAL A 41 -4.69 5.28 7.68
N ILE A 42 -5.06 6.42 7.10
CA ILE A 42 -5.70 7.52 7.82
C ILE A 42 -7.17 7.63 7.36
N PRO A 43 -8.15 7.67 8.28
CA PRO A 43 -9.53 7.98 7.94
C PRO A 43 -9.63 9.35 7.27
N ARG A 44 -10.49 9.47 6.27
CA ARG A 44 -10.60 10.70 5.48
C ARG A 44 -10.90 11.93 6.36
N GLU A 45 -11.78 11.79 7.35
CA GLU A 45 -12.12 12.87 8.27
C GLU A 45 -10.93 13.38 9.07
N ASN A 46 -9.95 12.52 9.37
CA ASN A 46 -8.72 12.90 10.06
C ASN A 46 -7.74 13.57 9.10
N ALA A 47 -7.58 13.02 7.90
CA ALA A 47 -6.72 13.60 6.87
C ALA A 47 -7.20 15.01 6.47
N ASP A 48 -8.51 15.19 6.24
CA ASP A 48 -9.13 16.47 5.88
C ASP A 48 -8.98 17.53 7.00
N GLN A 49 -8.78 17.11 8.26
CA GLN A 49 -8.59 17.97 9.42
C GLN A 49 -7.13 18.05 9.92
N ASN A 50 -6.17 17.44 9.21
CA ASN A 50 -4.77 17.31 9.66
C ASN A 50 -4.61 16.72 11.07
N LEU A 51 -5.46 15.76 11.44
CA LEU A 51 -5.34 15.03 12.70
C LEU A 51 -4.36 13.86 12.53
N PRO A 52 -3.44 13.63 13.48
CA PRO A 52 -2.37 12.63 13.32
C PRO A 52 -2.83 11.18 13.52
N VAL A 53 -4.10 10.96 13.87
CA VAL A 53 -4.61 9.63 14.24
C VAL A 53 -4.84 8.79 12.99
N ALA A 54 -4.09 7.69 12.90
CA ALA A 54 -4.21 6.69 11.84
C ALA A 54 -4.75 5.36 12.40
N VAL A 55 -5.47 4.61 11.57
CA VAL A 55 -5.87 3.22 11.86
C VAL A 55 -4.65 2.30 11.88
N MET A 56 -3.67 2.59 11.03
CA MET A 56 -2.39 1.93 11.01
C MET A 56 -1.31 2.97 10.74
N PHE A 57 -0.22 2.87 11.50
CA PHE A 57 0.96 3.72 11.35
C PHE A 57 2.22 2.90 11.63
N CYS A 58 3.11 2.85 10.66
CA CYS A 58 4.43 2.23 10.75
C CYS A 58 5.45 3.21 10.17
N ASP A 59 6.43 3.65 10.97
CA ASP A 59 7.43 4.65 10.57
C ASP A 59 8.79 4.05 10.20
N SER A 60 8.82 2.74 9.94
CA SER A 60 9.99 2.01 9.49
C SER A 60 9.62 0.65 8.91
N LYS A 61 10.52 0.10 8.08
CA LYS A 61 10.39 -1.26 7.55
C LYS A 61 10.35 -2.33 8.65
N GLY A 62 11.06 -2.08 9.76
CA GLY A 62 11.00 -2.92 10.96
C GLY A 62 9.58 -3.02 11.53
N MET A 63 8.88 -1.90 11.66
CA MET A 63 7.49 -1.90 12.14
C MET A 63 6.52 -2.60 11.17
N LEU A 64 6.77 -2.54 9.85
CA LEU A 64 5.99 -3.31 8.89
C LEU A 64 6.15 -4.82 9.13
N ARG A 65 7.39 -5.28 9.37
CA ARG A 65 7.68 -6.68 9.72
C ARG A 65 7.01 -7.10 11.03
N ASP A 66 7.12 -6.27 12.07
CA ASP A 66 6.46 -6.53 13.36
C ASP A 66 4.94 -6.64 13.22
N ARG A 67 4.35 -5.83 12.32
CA ARG A 67 2.92 -5.90 12.02
C ARG A 67 2.53 -7.24 11.41
N ILE A 68 3.31 -7.75 10.46
CA ILE A 68 3.06 -9.06 9.84
C ILE A 68 3.16 -10.17 10.89
N VAL A 69 4.21 -10.14 11.73
CA VAL A 69 4.37 -11.10 12.83
C VAL A 69 3.16 -11.07 13.77
N ALA A 70 2.68 -9.89 14.15
CA ALA A 70 1.50 -9.74 14.99
C ALA A 70 0.23 -10.27 14.29
N LEU A 71 0.08 -10.03 12.98
CA LEU A 71 -1.03 -10.53 12.20
C LEU A 71 -1.05 -12.06 12.12
N ARG A 72 0.10 -12.71 11.93
CA ARG A 72 0.22 -14.17 11.87
C ARG A 72 0.03 -14.88 13.21
N ASN A 73 0.51 -14.27 14.31
CA ASN A 73 0.64 -14.97 15.59
C ASN A 73 -0.31 -14.50 16.69
N ALA A 74 -0.79 -13.26 16.64
CA ALA A 74 -1.54 -12.66 17.74
C ALA A 74 -3.00 -12.33 17.39
N ASN A 75 -3.31 -12.09 16.11
CA ASN A 75 -4.67 -11.73 15.72
C ASN A 75 -5.53 -12.96 15.44
N ILE A 76 -6.57 -13.15 16.24
CA ILE A 76 -7.67 -14.07 15.91
C ILE A 76 -8.68 -13.29 15.08
N TYR A 77 -8.75 -13.58 13.79
CA TYR A 77 -9.75 -13.01 12.89
C TYR A 77 -10.39 -14.11 12.03
N ALA A 78 -11.62 -13.87 11.59
CA ALA A 78 -12.27 -14.76 10.63
C ALA A 78 -11.46 -14.77 9.34
N ALA A 79 -11.12 -15.95 8.83
CA ALA A 79 -10.40 -16.07 7.57
C ALA A 79 -11.19 -15.38 6.45
N HIS A 80 -10.47 -14.63 5.63
CA HIS A 80 -11.04 -13.82 4.57
C HIS A 80 -10.02 -13.64 3.45
N PHE A 81 -10.52 -13.32 2.27
CA PHE A 81 -9.72 -13.06 1.09
C PHE A 81 -9.92 -11.62 0.65
N TYR A 82 -8.85 -10.97 0.22
CA TYR A 82 -8.90 -9.64 -0.35
C TYR A 82 -8.81 -9.67 -1.87
N ARG A 83 -9.39 -8.65 -2.49
CA ARG A 83 -9.14 -8.30 -3.88
C ARG A 83 -9.03 -6.79 -4.00
N HIS A 84 -7.85 -6.31 -4.37
CA HIS A 84 -7.62 -4.91 -4.67
C HIS A 84 -7.95 -4.62 -6.13
N LEU A 85 -8.73 -3.57 -6.35
CA LEU A 85 -8.90 -2.92 -7.64
C LEU A 85 -8.23 -1.56 -7.55
N VAL A 86 -7.08 -1.42 -8.20
CA VAL A 86 -6.35 -0.14 -8.29
C VAL A 86 -6.64 0.49 -9.64
N SER A 87 -6.90 1.79 -9.66
CA SER A 87 -7.17 2.53 -10.88
C SER A 87 -6.59 3.94 -10.82
N ASN A 88 -6.61 4.64 -11.95
CA ASN A 88 -6.22 6.05 -12.02
C ASN A 88 -4.83 6.33 -11.43
N ILE A 89 -3.87 5.44 -11.66
CA ILE A 89 -2.47 5.63 -11.28
C ILE A 89 -1.92 6.83 -12.06
N ARG A 90 -1.48 7.85 -11.34
CA ARG A 90 -1.01 9.12 -11.89
C ARG A 90 0.28 9.55 -11.22
N VAL A 91 1.33 9.67 -12.02
CA VAL A 91 2.54 10.41 -11.63
C VAL A 91 2.22 11.90 -11.67
N LEU A 92 2.30 12.56 -10.50
CA LEU A 92 1.99 13.97 -10.32
C LEU A 92 3.20 14.87 -10.57
N GLY A 93 4.39 14.39 -10.23
CA GLY A 93 5.64 15.12 -10.42
C GLY A 93 6.85 14.34 -9.94
N GLU A 94 8.02 14.84 -10.32
CA GLU A 94 9.33 14.33 -9.91
C GLU A 94 10.13 15.51 -9.35
N GLN A 95 10.56 15.43 -8.09
CA GLN A 95 11.37 16.44 -7.43
C GLN A 95 12.63 15.78 -6.85
N GLY A 96 13.78 16.08 -7.46
CA GLY A 96 15.02 15.38 -7.11
C GLY A 96 14.90 13.90 -7.43
N SER A 97 15.02 13.04 -6.41
CA SER A 97 14.87 11.59 -6.52
C SER A 97 13.47 11.08 -6.15
N VAL A 98 12.56 11.96 -5.75
CA VAL A 98 11.22 11.60 -5.27
C VAL A 98 10.21 11.75 -6.40
N ILE A 99 9.45 10.69 -6.64
CA ILE A 99 8.34 10.62 -7.58
C ILE A 99 7.05 10.64 -6.76
N THR A 100 6.19 11.63 -7.01
CA THR A 100 4.90 11.73 -6.33
C THR A 100 3.82 11.06 -7.16
N VAL A 101 3.08 10.14 -6.56
CA VAL A 101 2.06 9.33 -7.23
C VAL A 101 0.75 9.37 -6.45
N GLN A 102 -0.36 9.35 -7.18
CA GLN A 102 -1.67 9.11 -6.60
C GLN A 102 -2.39 8.02 -7.40
N SER A 103 -3.07 7.13 -6.71
CA SER A 103 -3.95 6.13 -7.32
C SER A 103 -5.21 5.95 -6.49
N ASN A 104 -6.31 5.53 -7.13
CA ASN A 104 -7.53 5.16 -6.42
C ASN A 104 -7.50 3.66 -6.13
N TYR A 105 -8.09 3.24 -5.02
CA TYR A 105 -8.26 1.82 -4.73
C TYR A 105 -9.67 1.49 -4.22
N LEU A 106 -10.06 0.24 -4.45
CA LEU A 106 -11.19 -0.43 -3.84
C LEU A 106 -10.73 -1.81 -3.38
N VAL A 107 -10.98 -2.14 -2.11
CA VAL A 107 -10.72 -3.45 -1.53
C VAL A 107 -12.04 -4.17 -1.34
N LEU A 108 -12.18 -5.30 -2.02
CA LEU A 108 -13.25 -6.25 -1.78
C LEU A 108 -12.78 -7.30 -0.77
N GLN A 109 -13.66 -7.70 0.13
CA GLN A 109 -13.40 -8.79 1.08
C GLN A 109 -14.44 -9.87 0.91
N THR A 110 -13.98 -11.12 0.79
CA THR A 110 -14.82 -12.32 0.76
C THR A 110 -14.58 -13.12 2.03
N LEU A 111 -15.64 -13.38 2.81
CA LEU A 111 -15.58 -14.22 4.01
C LEU A 111 -15.83 -15.70 3.65
N LEU A 112 -15.68 -16.60 4.62
CA LEU A 112 -15.87 -18.05 4.42
C LEU A 112 -17.30 -18.46 4.04
N ASP A 113 -18.29 -17.59 4.27
CA ASP A 113 -19.68 -17.79 3.84
C ASP A 113 -19.90 -17.46 2.34
N GLY A 114 -18.86 -16.95 1.66
CA GLY A 114 -18.87 -16.60 0.24
C GLY A 114 -19.40 -15.20 -0.05
N GLU A 115 -19.84 -14.43 0.95
CA GLU A 115 -20.29 -13.06 0.73
C GLU A 115 -19.10 -12.16 0.43
N THR A 116 -19.17 -11.44 -0.70
CA THR A 116 -18.18 -10.41 -1.07
C THR A 116 -18.77 -9.03 -0.82
N LYS A 117 -18.05 -8.20 -0.06
CA LYS A 117 -18.45 -6.81 0.24
C LYS A 117 -17.32 -5.83 -0.03
N VAL A 118 -17.68 -4.56 -0.21
CA VAL A 118 -16.71 -3.46 -0.18
C VAL A 118 -16.19 -3.34 1.25
N TYR A 119 -14.91 -3.63 1.45
CA TYR A 119 -14.26 -3.54 2.75
C TYR A 119 -13.70 -2.15 2.99
N ASN A 120 -12.99 -1.61 2.02
CA ASN A 120 -12.38 -0.29 2.10
C ASN A 120 -12.24 0.34 0.71
N ALA A 121 -12.39 1.67 0.62
CA ALA A 121 -12.19 2.41 -0.62
C ALA A 121 -11.51 3.73 -0.30
N GLY A 122 -10.60 4.17 -1.17
CA GLY A 122 -9.81 5.35 -0.92
C GLY A 122 -8.84 5.67 -2.04
N LYS A 123 -7.75 6.33 -1.65
CA LYS A 123 -6.63 6.64 -2.54
C LYS A 123 -5.31 6.41 -1.84
N TYR A 124 -4.32 5.96 -2.59
CA TYR A 124 -2.92 6.01 -2.19
C TYR A 124 -2.34 7.38 -2.59
N VAL A 125 -1.49 7.93 -1.74
CA VAL A 125 -0.74 9.16 -1.95
C VAL A 125 0.70 8.84 -1.58
N ASP A 126 1.49 8.53 -2.59
CA ASP A 126 2.77 7.86 -2.43
C ASP A 126 3.92 8.79 -2.82
N GLU A 127 4.98 8.73 -2.03
CA GLU A 127 6.30 9.20 -2.42
C GLU A 127 7.13 7.97 -2.73
N ILE A 128 7.68 7.89 -3.94
CA ILE A 128 8.43 6.74 -4.43
C ILE A 128 9.85 7.21 -4.76
N VAL A 129 10.83 6.41 -4.39
CA VAL A 129 12.24 6.63 -4.73
C VAL A 129 12.80 5.44 -5.50
N ARG A 130 13.94 5.65 -6.15
CA ARG A 130 14.70 4.57 -6.77
C ARG A 130 15.87 4.18 -5.89
N GLU A 131 15.91 2.92 -5.45
CA GLU A 131 17.02 2.32 -4.72
C GLU A 131 17.54 1.11 -5.49
N ASP A 132 18.86 1.06 -5.75
CA ASP A 132 19.53 -0.04 -6.47
C ASP A 132 18.89 -0.43 -7.82
N GLY A 133 18.22 0.53 -8.48
CA GLY A 133 17.56 0.35 -9.78
C GLY A 133 16.06 0.07 -9.69
N GLU A 134 15.53 -0.26 -8.52
CA GLU A 134 14.13 -0.60 -8.28
C GLU A 134 13.37 0.58 -7.66
N LEU A 135 12.07 0.71 -7.97
CA LEU A 135 11.21 1.68 -7.31
C LEU A 135 10.70 1.11 -5.98
N LYS A 136 10.71 1.94 -4.94
CA LYS A 136 10.22 1.62 -3.59
C LYS A 136 9.44 2.77 -2.98
N PHE A 137 8.50 2.44 -2.10
CA PHE A 137 7.81 3.40 -1.24
C PHE A 137 8.69 3.89 -0.07
#